data_AF-A0A8F4J6S7-F1
#
_entry.id   AF-A0A8F4J6S7-F1
#
_cell.length_a   1.000
_cell.length_b   1.000
_cell.length_c   1.000
_cell.angle_alpha   90.00
_cell.angle_beta   90.00
_cell.angle_gamma   90.00
#
_symmetry.space_group_name_H-M   'P 1'
#
loop_
_entity.id
_entity.type
_entity.pdbx_description
1 polymer ?
#
loop_
_entity_poly.entity_id
_entity_poly.type
_entity_poly.pdbx_seq_one_letter_code
_entity_poly.pdbx_strand_id
1 'polypeptide(L)'
;MDRIDHADAAIHRWLVAYSITVLRVSLGVVFLGFGVLKLFPGVSPAESIVVATTDAITSGVVPGRVAMVATALAEITVGLTFTTGRYMRAAVWLLTFMLIGVLSPLVVLTSRLFSGPHHVPTLEGQYVLKDVVLVAAGMVVSSTVRGGHLVRGARSAKPTEGPGDQRFAAPDKVAIVLDALRHDRDVDDVCVRHGIEPDEYRRWRDELLDGAQAAMSEPGEA
;
A
#
# COMPACT_ATOMS: atom_id res chain seq x y z
N MET A 1 -19.96 16.87 24.72
CA MET A 1 -18.94 16.83 23.66
C MET A 1 -17.83 15.85 24.01
N ASP A 2 -17.19 16.00 25.17
CA ASP A 2 -15.99 15.24 25.58
C ASP A 2 -16.02 13.72 25.32
N ARG A 3 -17.11 13.03 25.65
CA ARG A 3 -17.18 11.56 25.49
C ARG A 3 -17.15 11.10 24.02
N ILE A 4 -17.62 11.95 23.10
CA ILE A 4 -17.60 11.68 21.65
C ILE A 4 -16.19 11.93 21.11
N ASP A 5 -15.54 13.01 21.55
CA ASP A 5 -14.18 13.37 21.12
C ASP A 5 -13.14 12.34 21.58
N HIS A 6 -13.31 11.79 22.79
CA HIS A 6 -12.46 10.70 23.30
C HIS A 6 -12.67 9.39 22.54
N ALA A 7 -13.93 9.08 22.17
CA ALA A 7 -14.26 7.90 21.39
C ALA A 7 -13.70 8.00 19.96
N ASP A 8 -13.84 9.16 19.32
CA ASP A 8 -13.31 9.42 17.99
C ASP A 8 -11.77 9.31 17.96
N ALA A 9 -11.10 9.89 18.96
CA ALA A 9 -9.65 9.76 19.11
C ALA A 9 -9.20 8.30 19.35
N ALA A 10 -9.97 7.51 20.11
CA ALA A 10 -9.68 6.10 20.35
C ALA A 10 -9.87 5.24 19.09
N ILE A 11 -10.98 5.44 18.36
CA ILE A 11 -11.27 4.74 17.10
C ILE A 11 -10.19 5.08 16.07
N HIS A 12 -9.84 6.35 15.94
CA HIS A 12 -8.80 6.78 15.01
C HIS A 12 -7.44 6.17 15.34
N ARG A 13 -7.02 6.14 16.62
CA ARG A 13 -5.77 5.48 17.03
C ARG A 13 -5.77 4.00 16.67
N TRP A 14 -6.90 3.32 16.90
CA TRP A 14 -7.05 1.91 16.56
C TRP A 14 -6.96 1.67 15.05
N LEU A 15 -7.65 2.48 14.24
CA LEU A 15 -7.62 2.39 12.78
C LEU A 15 -6.20 2.60 12.24
N VAL A 16 -5.45 3.59 12.73
CA VAL A 16 -4.06 3.82 12.30
C VAL A 16 -3.17 2.64 12.68
N ALA A 17 -3.33 2.09 13.90
CA ALA A 17 -2.49 0.99 14.38
C ALA A 17 -2.74 -0.34 13.67
N TYR A 18 -4.01 -0.65 13.33
CA TYR A 18 -4.39 -2.00 12.87
C TYR A 18 -4.85 -2.09 11.42
N SER A 19 -5.21 -0.99 10.75
CA SER A 19 -5.78 -1.03 9.39
C SER A 19 -4.92 -1.79 8.39
N ILE A 20 -3.61 -1.52 8.34
CA ILE A 20 -2.67 -2.19 7.42
C ILE A 20 -2.56 -3.68 7.73
N THR A 21 -2.47 -4.06 9.00
CA THR A 21 -2.38 -5.46 9.42
C THR A 21 -3.66 -6.22 9.08
N VAL A 22 -4.82 -5.63 9.39
CA VAL A 22 -6.13 -6.20 9.05
C VAL A 22 -6.28 -6.34 7.53
N LEU A 23 -5.89 -5.32 6.76
CA LEU A 23 -5.92 -5.34 5.30
C LEU A 23 -5.04 -6.46 4.72
N ARG A 24 -3.79 -6.57 5.20
CA ARG A 24 -2.85 -7.62 4.78
C ARG A 24 -3.39 -9.02 5.06
N VAL A 25 -3.87 -9.27 6.28
CA VAL A 25 -4.38 -10.59 6.67
C VAL A 25 -5.65 -10.92 5.91
N SER A 26 -6.57 -9.96 5.76
CA SER A 26 -7.81 -10.15 5.00
C SER A 26 -7.51 -10.48 3.54
N LEU A 27 -6.58 -9.75 2.92
CA LEU A 27 -6.14 -10.00 1.56
C LEU A 27 -5.56 -11.42 1.43
N GLY A 28 -4.69 -11.81 2.36
CA GLY A 28 -4.09 -13.15 2.39
C GLY A 28 -5.12 -14.27 2.49
N VAL A 29 -6.09 -14.13 3.40
CA VAL A 29 -7.18 -15.12 3.59
C VAL A 29 -8.07 -15.22 2.34
N VAL A 30 -8.41 -14.09 1.71
CA VAL A 30 -9.22 -14.07 0.49
C VAL A 30 -8.50 -14.77 -0.67
N PHE A 31 -7.21 -14.49 -0.87
CA PHE A 31 -6.39 -15.18 -1.87
C PHE A 31 -6.28 -16.68 -1.60
N LEU A 32 -6.07 -17.09 -0.34
CA LEU A 32 -6.08 -18.52 0.03
C LEU A 32 -7.41 -19.18 -0.32
N GLY A 33 -8.53 -18.56 0.08
CA GLY A 33 -9.87 -19.09 -0.17
C GLY A 33 -10.13 -19.28 -1.67
N PHE A 34 -9.91 -18.24 -2.47
CA PHE A 34 -10.10 -18.31 -3.92
C PHE A 34 -9.12 -19.27 -4.61
N GLY A 35 -7.88 -19.35 -4.14
CA GLY A 35 -6.88 -20.26 -4.69
C GLY A 35 -7.24 -21.72 -4.43
N VAL A 36 -7.68 -22.05 -3.21
CA VAL A 36 -8.12 -23.41 -2.86
C VAL A 36 -9.36 -23.80 -3.67
N LEU A 37 -10.33 -22.90 -3.84
CA LEU A 37 -11.53 -23.16 -4.64
C LEU A 37 -11.20 -23.51 -6.10
N LYS A 38 -10.15 -22.92 -6.67
CA LYS A 38 -9.71 -23.19 -8.06
C LYS A 38 -9.09 -24.58 -8.26
N LEU A 39 -8.69 -25.28 -7.19
CA LEU A 39 -8.19 -26.65 -7.30
C LEU A 39 -9.32 -27.66 -7.56
N PHE A 40 -10.56 -27.30 -7.23
CA PHE A 40 -11.73 -28.16 -7.38
C PHE A 40 -12.50 -27.81 -8.67
N PRO A 41 -12.65 -28.75 -9.62
CA PRO A 41 -13.35 -28.50 -10.87
C PRO A 41 -14.83 -28.14 -10.66
N GLY A 42 -15.32 -27.11 -11.32
CA GLY A 42 -16.71 -26.66 -11.29
C GLY A 42 -17.13 -25.89 -10.03
N VAL A 43 -16.20 -25.65 -9.09
CA VAL A 43 -16.51 -25.00 -7.80
C VAL A 43 -16.18 -23.51 -7.82
N SER A 44 -15.14 -23.11 -8.54
CA SER A 44 -14.70 -21.72 -8.59
C SER A 44 -15.59 -20.90 -9.54
N PRO A 45 -16.22 -19.80 -9.07
CA PRO A 45 -16.97 -18.89 -9.94
C PRO A 45 -16.11 -18.26 -11.05
N ALA A 46 -14.79 -18.21 -10.85
CA ALA A 46 -13.85 -17.65 -11.81
C ALA A 46 -13.47 -18.61 -12.94
N GLU A 47 -13.84 -19.90 -12.88
CA GLU A 47 -13.39 -20.92 -13.83
C GLU A 47 -13.74 -20.55 -15.28
N SER A 48 -15.01 -20.19 -15.52
CA SER A 48 -15.50 -19.80 -16.85
C SER A 48 -14.76 -18.58 -17.44
N ILE A 49 -14.33 -17.66 -16.58
CA ILE A 49 -13.63 -16.42 -16.96
C ILE A 49 -12.16 -16.73 -17.25
N VAL A 50 -11.49 -17.50 -16.37
CA VAL A 50 -10.08 -17.86 -16.51
C VAL A 50 -9.86 -18.70 -17.76
N VAL A 51 -10.71 -19.71 -17.99
CA VAL A 51 -10.63 -20.57 -19.18
C VAL A 51 -10.83 -19.72 -20.44
N ALA A 52 -11.92 -18.95 -20.53
CA ALA A 52 -12.20 -18.14 -21.72
C ALA A 52 -11.13 -17.08 -22.00
N THR A 53 -10.56 -16.48 -20.96
CA THR A 53 -9.49 -15.48 -21.09
C THR A 53 -8.18 -16.13 -21.55
N THR A 54 -7.84 -17.29 -20.97
CA THR A 54 -6.65 -18.05 -21.37
C THR A 54 -6.78 -18.51 -22.82
N ASP A 55 -7.94 -19.03 -23.22
CA ASP A 55 -8.17 -19.47 -24.59
C ASP A 55 -8.05 -18.31 -25.58
N ALA A 56 -8.60 -17.13 -25.23
CA ALA A 56 -8.51 -15.94 -26.06
C ALA A 56 -7.07 -15.39 -26.19
N ILE A 57 -6.28 -15.40 -25.12
CA ILE A 57 -4.90 -14.86 -25.13
C ILE A 57 -3.91 -15.87 -25.74
N THR A 58 -4.09 -17.16 -25.46
CA THR A 58 -3.17 -18.22 -25.89
C THR A 58 -3.59 -18.88 -27.20
N SER A 59 -4.69 -18.42 -27.82
CA SER A 59 -5.28 -19.03 -29.01
C SER A 59 -5.55 -20.54 -28.84
N GLY A 60 -5.94 -20.95 -27.63
CA GLY A 60 -6.22 -22.34 -27.26
C GLY A 60 -5.00 -23.24 -27.05
N VAL A 61 -3.77 -22.70 -27.05
CA VAL A 61 -2.55 -23.50 -26.84
C VAL A 61 -2.44 -24.00 -25.39
N VAL A 62 -2.85 -23.19 -24.41
CA VAL A 62 -2.78 -23.56 -23.00
C VAL A 62 -4.13 -24.13 -22.55
N PRO A 63 -4.19 -25.39 -22.07
CA PRO A 63 -5.44 -25.96 -21.58
C PRO A 63 -5.96 -25.19 -20.37
N GLY A 64 -7.26 -24.91 -20.33
CA GLY A 64 -7.89 -24.17 -19.23
C GLY A 64 -7.61 -24.74 -17.84
N ARG A 65 -7.51 -26.07 -17.71
CA ARG A 65 -7.13 -26.73 -16.44
C ARG A 65 -5.71 -26.36 -15.98
N VAL A 66 -4.76 -26.23 -16.90
CA VAL A 66 -3.38 -25.84 -16.57
C VAL A 66 -3.38 -24.39 -16.06
N ALA A 67 -4.10 -23.49 -16.73
CA ALA A 67 -4.25 -22.11 -16.28
C ALA A 67 -4.94 -22.01 -14.91
N MET A 68 -5.98 -22.81 -14.67
CA MET A 68 -6.67 -22.88 -13.38
C MET A 68 -5.74 -23.33 -12.25
N VAL A 69 -4.96 -24.40 -12.47
CA VAL A 69 -4.02 -24.89 -11.45
C VAL A 69 -2.87 -23.89 -11.24
N ALA A 70 -2.33 -23.30 -12.30
CA ALA A 70 -1.27 -22.30 -12.19
C ALA A 70 -1.73 -21.06 -11.40
N THR A 71 -2.92 -20.54 -11.71
CA THR A 71 -3.51 -19.42 -10.97
C THR A 71 -3.85 -19.81 -9.52
N ALA A 72 -4.37 -21.01 -9.28
CA ALA A 72 -4.63 -21.52 -7.93
C ALA A 72 -3.36 -21.55 -7.06
N LEU A 73 -2.27 -22.11 -7.57
CA LEU A 73 -1.00 -22.21 -6.86
C LEU A 73 -0.42 -20.82 -6.57
N ALA A 74 -0.52 -19.91 -7.53
CA ALA A 74 -0.05 -18.54 -7.37
C ALA A 74 -0.87 -17.79 -6.29
N GLU A 75 -2.20 -17.93 -6.30
CA GLU A 75 -3.08 -17.33 -5.29
C GLU A 75 -2.85 -17.91 -3.90
N ILE A 76 -2.69 -19.23 -3.78
CA ILE A 76 -2.37 -19.88 -2.50
C ILE A 76 -1.04 -19.38 -1.97
N THR A 77 -0.03 -19.28 -2.85
CA THR A 77 1.30 -18.78 -2.47
C THR A 77 1.21 -17.36 -1.96
N VAL A 78 0.61 -16.44 -2.74
CA VAL A 78 0.40 -15.04 -2.31
C VAL A 78 -0.37 -15.01 -1.00
N GLY A 79 -1.47 -15.76 -0.90
CA GLY A 79 -2.32 -15.79 0.27
C GLY A 79 -1.58 -16.22 1.54
N LEU A 80 -0.85 -17.33 1.49
CA LEU A 80 -0.07 -17.84 2.64
C LEU A 80 1.02 -16.85 3.05
N THR A 81 1.70 -16.28 2.06
CA THR A 81 2.76 -15.29 2.25
C THR A 81 2.15 -14.07 2.96
N PHE A 82 1.09 -13.46 2.40
CA PHE A 82 0.41 -12.30 2.98
C PHE A 82 -0.15 -12.57 4.38
N THR A 83 -0.74 -13.73 4.66
CA THR A 83 -1.24 -14.06 6.00
C THR A 83 -0.10 -14.20 7.01
N THR A 84 0.97 -14.93 6.66
CA THR A 84 2.10 -15.18 7.58
C THR A 84 3.06 -14.01 7.73
N GLY A 85 3.07 -13.07 6.79
CA GLY A 85 4.01 -11.93 6.80
C GLY A 85 5.45 -12.29 6.41
N ARG A 86 5.71 -13.55 6.02
CA ARG A 86 7.05 -14.00 5.60
C ARG A 86 7.23 -13.89 4.10
N TYR A 87 8.46 -13.67 3.60
CA TYR A 87 8.78 -13.58 2.16
C TYR A 87 7.98 -12.53 1.37
N MET A 88 7.60 -11.40 2.00
CA MET A 88 6.76 -10.37 1.38
C MET A 88 7.30 -9.85 0.05
N ARG A 89 8.62 -9.74 -0.11
CA ARG A 89 9.24 -9.29 -1.36
C ARG A 89 8.85 -10.18 -2.55
N ALA A 90 8.89 -11.50 -2.37
CA ALA A 90 8.49 -12.45 -3.42
C ALA A 90 6.97 -12.39 -3.66
N ALA A 91 6.18 -12.24 -2.59
CA ALA A 91 4.73 -12.08 -2.67
C ALA A 91 4.32 -10.88 -3.53
N VAL A 92 4.99 -9.73 -3.35
CA VAL A 92 4.71 -8.51 -4.10
C VAL A 92 5.02 -8.70 -5.59
N TRP A 93 6.18 -9.29 -5.93
CA TRP A 93 6.51 -9.57 -7.33
C TRP A 93 5.50 -10.52 -7.98
N LEU A 94 5.15 -11.59 -7.28
CA LEU A 94 4.16 -12.55 -7.77
C LEU A 94 2.78 -11.90 -7.93
N LEU A 95 2.35 -11.10 -6.95
CA LEU A 95 1.11 -10.33 -7.02
C LEU A 95 1.11 -9.43 -8.26
N THR A 96 2.16 -8.63 -8.48
CA THR A 96 2.27 -7.74 -9.65
C THR A 96 2.12 -8.48 -10.97
N PHE A 97 2.73 -9.66 -11.10
CA PHE A 97 2.54 -10.50 -12.30
C PHE A 97 1.10 -11.00 -12.44
N MET A 98 0.51 -11.47 -11.35
CA MET A 98 -0.87 -11.97 -11.34
C MET A 98 -1.91 -10.89 -11.64
N LEU A 99 -1.66 -9.64 -11.25
CA LEU A 99 -2.56 -8.52 -11.55
C LEU A 99 -2.82 -8.37 -13.04
N ILE A 100 -1.81 -8.61 -13.88
CA ILE A 100 -1.95 -8.58 -15.34
C ILE A 100 -2.94 -9.66 -15.78
N GLY A 101 -2.78 -10.88 -15.26
CA GLY A 101 -3.67 -12.00 -15.56
C GLY A 101 -5.11 -11.76 -15.11
N VAL A 102 -5.29 -11.33 -13.86
CA VAL A 102 -6.63 -11.13 -13.24
C VAL A 102 -7.40 -9.98 -13.89
N LEU A 103 -6.72 -8.92 -14.33
CA LEU A 103 -7.37 -7.77 -14.97
C LEU A 103 -7.51 -7.92 -16.49
N SER A 104 -6.78 -8.85 -17.13
CA SER A 104 -6.88 -9.08 -18.58
C SER A 104 -8.30 -9.34 -19.13
N PRO A 105 -9.24 -9.99 -18.41
CA PRO A 105 -10.61 -10.17 -18.89
C PRO A 105 -11.35 -8.84 -19.13
N LEU A 106 -10.99 -7.76 -18.44
CA LEU A 106 -11.61 -6.44 -18.63
C LEU A 106 -11.41 -5.91 -20.04
N VAL A 107 -10.31 -6.28 -20.69
CA VAL A 107 -9.96 -5.87 -22.06
C VAL A 107 -10.35 -6.96 -23.06
N VAL A 108 -10.08 -8.22 -22.74
CA VAL A 108 -10.27 -9.34 -23.67
C VAL A 108 -11.74 -9.78 -23.76
N LEU A 109 -12.46 -9.75 -22.65
CA LEU A 109 -13.83 -10.23 -22.52
C LEU A 109 -14.84 -9.10 -22.22
N THR A 110 -14.54 -7.86 -22.58
CA THR A 110 -15.38 -6.69 -22.27
C THR A 110 -16.84 -6.89 -22.68
N SER A 111 -17.07 -7.40 -23.89
CA SER A 111 -18.42 -7.65 -24.41
C SER A 111 -19.20 -8.67 -23.57
N ARG A 112 -18.52 -9.65 -22.96
CA ARG A 112 -19.12 -10.65 -22.07
C ARG A 112 -19.37 -10.07 -20.68
N LEU A 113 -18.40 -9.36 -20.12
CA LEU A 113 -18.49 -8.81 -18.77
C LEU A 113 -19.55 -7.70 -18.64
N PHE A 114 -19.82 -6.95 -19.72
CA PHE A 114 -20.78 -5.84 -19.75
C PHE A 114 -21.98 -6.11 -20.65
N SER A 115 -22.41 -7.38 -20.76
CA SER A 115 -23.54 -7.81 -21.59
C SER A 115 -24.92 -7.59 -20.95
N GLY A 116 -25.01 -7.02 -19.75
CA GLY A 116 -26.28 -6.76 -19.09
C GLY A 116 -27.10 -5.64 -19.77
N PRO A 117 -28.40 -5.49 -19.41
CA PRO A 117 -29.21 -4.37 -19.87
C PRO A 117 -28.50 -3.04 -19.58
N HIS A 118 -28.48 -2.12 -20.54
CA HIS A 118 -27.76 -0.84 -20.42
C HIS A 118 -26.25 -0.94 -20.15
N HIS A 119 -25.58 -2.02 -20.57
CA HIS A 119 -24.14 -2.25 -20.33
C HIS A 119 -23.79 -2.47 -18.85
N VAL A 120 -24.76 -2.91 -18.04
CA VAL A 120 -24.52 -3.25 -16.63
C VAL A 120 -23.61 -4.49 -16.53
N PRO A 121 -22.68 -4.55 -15.56
CA PRO A 121 -21.81 -5.70 -15.38
C PRO A 121 -22.58 -6.97 -15.03
N THR A 122 -22.26 -8.08 -15.70
CA THR A 122 -22.75 -9.42 -15.34
C THR A 122 -22.18 -9.87 -13.99
N LEU A 123 -22.64 -11.00 -13.46
CA LEU A 123 -22.04 -11.58 -12.24
C LEU A 123 -20.53 -11.85 -12.42
N GLU A 124 -20.12 -12.28 -13.61
CA GLU A 124 -18.72 -12.43 -13.98
C GLU A 124 -18.00 -11.07 -14.01
N GLY A 125 -18.64 -10.04 -14.60
CA GLY A 125 -18.12 -8.67 -14.61
C GLY A 125 -17.93 -8.10 -13.20
N GLN A 126 -18.89 -8.31 -12.31
CA GLN A 126 -18.82 -7.91 -10.90
C GLN A 126 -17.68 -8.63 -10.17
N TYR A 127 -17.50 -9.92 -10.47
CA TYR A 127 -16.42 -10.72 -9.91
C TYR A 127 -15.04 -10.18 -10.30
N VAL A 128 -14.84 -9.77 -11.57
CA VAL A 128 -13.57 -9.17 -12.01
C VAL A 128 -13.41 -7.74 -11.46
N LEU A 129 -14.49 -6.96 -11.39
CA LEU A 129 -14.46 -5.60 -10.86
C LEU A 129 -14.05 -5.55 -9.39
N LYS A 130 -14.48 -6.50 -8.55
CA LYS A 130 -14.01 -6.55 -7.15
C LYS A 130 -12.50 -6.75 -7.03
N ASP A 131 -11.87 -7.37 -8.03
CA ASP A 131 -10.44 -7.65 -7.98
C ASP A 131 -9.62 -6.34 -8.13
N VAL A 132 -10.19 -5.28 -8.70
CA VAL A 132 -9.61 -3.91 -8.67
C VAL A 132 -9.42 -3.41 -7.25
N VAL A 133 -10.35 -3.74 -6.34
CA VAL A 133 -10.20 -3.40 -4.91
C VAL A 133 -9.08 -4.20 -4.27
N LEU A 134 -8.94 -5.48 -4.63
CA LEU A 134 -7.84 -6.33 -4.16
C LEU A 134 -6.48 -5.83 -4.67
N VAL A 135 -6.44 -5.31 -5.91
CA VAL A 135 -5.25 -4.65 -6.47
C VAL A 135 -4.85 -3.46 -5.62
N ALA A 136 -5.78 -2.54 -5.38
CA ALA A 136 -5.53 -1.33 -4.59
C ALA A 136 -5.08 -1.70 -3.16
N ALA A 137 -5.73 -2.67 -2.53
CA ALA A 137 -5.34 -3.18 -1.22
C ALA A 137 -3.92 -3.78 -1.25
N GLY A 138 -3.61 -4.55 -2.28
CA GLY A 138 -2.29 -5.13 -2.51
C GLY A 138 -1.21 -4.06 -2.67
N MET A 139 -1.48 -2.97 -3.38
CA MET A 139 -0.56 -1.83 -3.51
C MET A 139 -0.28 -1.17 -2.16
N VAL A 140 -1.32 -0.93 -1.36
CA VAL A 140 -1.17 -0.35 -0.01
C VAL A 140 -0.34 -1.27 0.89
N VAL A 141 -0.61 -2.57 0.92
CA VAL A 141 0.19 -3.51 1.70
C VAL A 141 1.63 -3.54 1.19
N SER A 142 1.84 -3.55 -0.13
CA SER A 142 3.16 -3.59 -0.76
C SER A 142 4.01 -2.35 -0.45
N SER A 143 3.41 -1.16 -0.33
CA SER A 143 4.15 0.05 0.03
C SER A 143 4.68 -0.01 1.47
N THR A 144 3.93 -0.65 2.38
CA THR A 144 4.36 -0.82 3.78
C THR A 144 5.43 -1.88 3.98
N VAL A 145 5.56 -2.86 3.06
CA VAL A 145 6.60 -3.91 3.12
C VAL A 145 8.02 -3.34 3.05
N ARG A 146 8.21 -2.15 2.46
CA ARG A 146 9.51 -1.48 2.34
C ARG A 146 9.77 -0.43 3.43
N GLY A 147 9.01 -0.46 4.54
CA GLY A 147 9.10 0.55 5.61
C GLY A 147 8.22 1.78 5.37
N GLY A 148 7.24 1.70 4.46
CA GLY A 148 6.22 2.73 4.33
C GLY A 148 5.31 2.72 5.57
N HIS A 149 5.17 3.87 6.24
CA HIS A 149 4.26 4.03 7.37
C HIS A 149 3.19 5.07 7.05
N LEU A 150 1.99 4.88 7.59
CA LEU A 150 0.93 5.88 7.52
C LEU A 150 1.30 7.05 8.43
N VAL A 151 1.81 8.14 7.84
CA VAL A 151 2.07 9.38 8.57
C VAL A 151 0.79 10.19 8.58
N ARG A 152 0.37 10.63 9.78
CA ARG A 152 -0.69 11.63 9.89
C ARG A 152 -0.11 12.93 9.34
N GLY A 153 -0.58 13.36 8.17
CA GLY A 153 -0.32 14.72 7.73
C GLY A 153 -0.77 15.66 8.85
N ALA A 154 0.16 16.38 9.46
CA ALA A 154 -0.20 17.47 10.34
C ALA A 154 -1.16 18.33 9.52
N ARG A 155 -2.42 18.44 9.97
CA ARG A 155 -3.28 19.54 9.52
C ARG A 155 -2.38 20.75 9.63
N SER A 156 -2.15 21.48 8.52
CA SER A 156 -1.39 22.71 8.52
C SER A 156 -2.01 23.58 9.61
N ALA A 157 -1.44 23.48 10.81
CA ALA A 157 -1.86 24.22 11.95
C ALA A 157 -1.29 25.57 11.61
N LYS A 158 -2.17 26.44 11.12
CA LYS A 158 -1.93 27.87 10.97
C LYS A 158 -0.99 28.28 12.12
N PRO A 159 0.19 28.85 11.84
CA PRO A 159 1.28 28.97 12.80
C PRO A 159 0.75 29.59 14.08
N THR A 160 0.46 28.74 15.06
CA THR A 160 0.29 29.18 16.42
C THR A 160 1.70 29.39 16.89
N GLU A 161 2.07 30.65 17.05
CA GLU A 161 3.14 31.09 17.93
C GLU A 161 2.87 30.51 19.33
N GLY A 162 3.18 29.22 19.51
CA GLY A 162 3.37 28.60 20.79
C GLY A 162 4.71 29.05 21.36
N PRO A 163 4.87 29.04 22.69
CA PRO A 163 6.02 29.64 23.35
C PRO A 163 7.27 28.99 22.76
N GLY A 164 8.15 29.82 22.17
CA GLY A 164 9.34 29.34 21.49
C GLY A 164 10.04 28.29 22.33
N ASP A 165 10.40 27.18 21.70
CA ASP A 165 11.21 26.15 22.32
C ASP A 165 12.57 26.78 22.71
N GLN A 166 12.64 27.31 23.94
CA GLN A 166 13.81 27.93 24.54
C GLN A 166 14.89 26.88 24.87
N ARG A 167 14.61 25.60 24.66
CA ARG A 167 15.52 24.50 24.98
C ARG A 167 16.67 24.37 23.99
N PHE A 168 16.47 24.75 22.73
CA PHE A 168 17.49 24.66 21.68
C PHE A 168 17.63 25.99 20.96
N ALA A 169 18.84 26.57 20.98
CA ALA A 169 19.13 27.74 20.17
C ALA A 169 19.19 27.35 18.69
N ALA A 170 18.98 28.31 17.79
CA ALA A 170 19.11 28.11 16.34
C ALA A 170 20.40 27.37 15.92
N PRO A 171 21.61 27.72 16.44
CA PRO A 171 22.82 26.96 16.09
C PRO A 171 22.80 25.51 16.55
N ASP A 172 22.18 25.20 17.70
CA ASP A 172 22.09 23.83 18.21
C ASP A 172 21.17 22.98 17.34
N LYS A 173 20.05 23.55 16.89
CA LYS A 173 19.11 22.90 15.95
C LYS A 173 19.82 22.50 14.65
N VAL A 174 20.58 23.44 14.08
CA VAL A 174 21.35 23.20 12.85
C VAL A 174 22.43 22.14 13.07
N ALA A 175 23.16 22.19 14.20
CA ALA A 175 24.20 21.21 14.51
C ALA A 175 23.64 19.79 14.64
N ILE A 176 22.51 19.62 15.33
CA ILE A 176 21.84 18.32 15.50
C ILE A 176 21.39 17.76 14.14
N VAL A 177 20.75 18.58 13.30
CA VAL A 177 20.30 18.16 11.96
C VAL A 177 21.48 17.79 11.07
N LEU A 178 22.53 18.61 11.03
CA LEU A 178 23.72 18.33 10.21
C LEU A 178 24.46 17.07 10.69
N ASP A 179 24.56 16.86 11.99
CA ASP A 179 25.20 15.67 12.56
C ASP A 179 24.43 14.39 12.24
N ALA A 180 23.10 14.45 12.24
CA ALA A 180 22.24 13.36 11.81
C ALA A 180 22.38 13.07 10.31
N LEU A 181 22.36 14.10 9.46
CA LEU A 181 22.53 13.97 8.01
C LEU A 181 23.92 13.43 7.61
N ARG A 182 24.98 13.87 8.30
CA ARG A 182 26.36 13.42 8.03
C ARG A 182 26.60 11.95 8.33
N HIS A 183 25.88 11.41 9.31
CA HIS A 183 26.07 10.04 9.80
C HIS A 183 24.93 9.11 9.39
N ASP A 184 24.03 9.55 8.49
CA ASP A 184 22.87 8.79 8.01
C ASP A 184 22.04 8.18 9.16
N ARG A 185 21.81 8.97 10.21
CA ARG A 185 21.12 8.48 11.42
C ARG A 185 19.62 8.42 11.21
N ASP A 186 19.02 7.39 11.80
CA ASP A 186 17.57 7.27 11.87
C ASP A 186 16.95 8.38 12.72
N VAL A 187 15.81 8.90 12.27
CA VAL A 187 15.12 10.02 12.91
C VAL A 187 14.71 9.66 14.35
N ASP A 188 14.28 8.43 14.59
CA ASP A 188 13.82 8.01 15.91
C ASP A 188 15.00 7.94 16.90
N ASP A 189 16.19 7.53 16.44
CA ASP A 189 17.42 7.53 17.27
C ASP A 189 17.84 8.95 17.66
N VAL A 190 17.77 9.90 16.72
CA VAL A 190 18.09 11.31 16.99
C VAL A 190 17.09 11.91 17.97
N CYS A 191 15.80 11.63 17.79
CA CYS A 191 14.73 12.12 18.64
C CYS A 191 14.83 11.58 20.07
N VAL A 192 15.14 10.29 20.24
CA VAL A 192 15.38 9.68 21.56
C VAL A 192 16.62 10.29 22.24
N ARG A 193 17.72 10.47 21.50
CA ARG A 193 18.98 10.98 22.04
C ARG A 193 18.88 12.41 22.54
N HIS A 194 18.17 13.25 21.82
CA HIS A 194 18.04 14.67 22.16
C HIS A 194 16.73 15.02 22.87
N GLY A 195 15.82 14.05 23.01
CA GLY A 195 14.50 14.25 23.60
C GLY A 195 13.68 15.27 22.82
N ILE A 196 13.68 15.13 21.48
CA ILE A 196 12.98 15.99 20.52
C ILE A 196 11.80 15.19 19.95
N GLU A 197 10.67 15.84 19.70
CA GLU A 197 9.55 15.20 19.00
C GLU A 197 9.88 14.99 17.50
N PRO A 198 9.54 13.84 16.89
CA PRO A 198 9.88 13.55 15.49
C PRO A 198 9.40 14.60 14.49
N ASP A 199 8.24 15.21 14.73
CA ASP A 199 7.70 16.26 13.86
C ASP A 199 8.49 17.57 13.97
N GLU A 200 9.02 17.86 15.15
CA GLU A 200 9.85 19.04 15.38
C GLU A 200 11.23 18.90 14.72
N TYR A 201 11.86 17.74 14.82
CA TYR A 201 13.12 17.47 14.12
C TYR A 201 12.95 17.55 12.59
N ARG A 202 11.87 16.96 12.04
CA ARG A 202 11.59 17.02 10.59
C ARG A 202 11.41 18.47 10.13
N ARG A 203 10.71 19.29 10.90
CA ARG A 203 10.58 20.73 10.61
C ARG A 203 11.93 21.43 10.51
N TRP A 204 12.82 21.24 11.49
CA TRP A 204 14.15 21.87 11.46
C TRP A 204 15.00 21.41 10.28
N ARG A 205 14.89 20.12 9.93
CA ARG A 205 15.58 19.56 8.76
C ARG A 205 15.08 20.19 7.47
N ASP A 206 13.76 20.27 7.30
CA ASP A 206 13.16 20.78 6.08
C ASP A 206 13.45 22.29 5.93
N GLU A 207 13.38 23.08 7.01
CA GLU A 207 13.80 24.50 7.02
C GLU A 207 15.28 24.69 6.63
N LEU A 208 16.17 23.83 7.13
CA LEU A 208 17.60 23.88 6.79
C LEU A 208 17.85 23.54 5.32
N LEU A 209 17.17 22.52 4.79
CA LEU A 209 17.31 22.08 3.41
C LEU A 209 16.75 23.13 2.43
N ASP A 210 15.61 23.73 2.75
CA ASP A 210 15.00 24.79 1.95
C ASP A 210 15.92 26.03 1.90
N GLY A 211 16.50 26.41 3.04
CA GLY A 211 17.47 27.51 3.10
C GLY A 211 18.75 27.22 2.31
N ALA A 212 19.29 26.00 2.40
CA ALA A 212 20.45 25.59 1.62
C ALA A 212 20.14 25.57 0.12
N GLN A 213 18.97 25.09 -0.28
CA GLN A 213 18.53 25.08 -1.67
C GLN A 213 18.36 26.49 -2.23
N ALA A 214 17.79 27.42 -1.45
CA ALA A 214 17.70 28.83 -1.83
C ALA A 214 19.09 29.45 -2.04
N ALA A 215 20.02 29.25 -1.11
CA ALA A 215 21.38 29.76 -1.20
C ALA A 215 22.19 29.17 -2.38
N MET A 216 21.94 27.91 -2.74
CA MET A 216 22.57 27.27 -3.90
C MET A 216 21.93 27.67 -5.25
N SER A 217 20.72 28.22 -5.22
CA SER A 217 19.96 28.62 -6.41
C SER A 217 20.16 30.10 -6.77
N GLU A 218 20.69 30.91 -5.86
CA GLU A 218 21.13 32.27 -6.18
C GLU A 218 22.49 32.23 -6.92
N PRO A 219 22.59 32.79 -8.14
CA PRO A 219 23.88 32.90 -8.83
C PRO A 219 24.76 33.84 -8.01
N GLY A 220 25.84 33.30 -7.44
CA GLY A 220 26.74 34.05 -6.57
C GLY A 220 27.20 35.36 -7.21
N GLU A 221 26.96 36.48 -6.52
CA GLU A 221 27.73 37.70 -6.73
C GLU A 221 29.17 37.41 -6.29
N ALA A 222 30.00 37.11 -7.27
CA ALA A 222 31.46 37.12 -7.20
C ALA A 222 31.99 38.32 -7.99
#